data_AF-A0A536R1W2-F1
#
_entry.id   AF-A0A536R1W2-F1
#
_cell.length_a   1.000
_cell.length_b   1.000
_cell.length_c   1.000
_cell.angle_alpha   90.00
_cell.angle_beta   90.00
_cell.angle_gamma   90.00
#
_symmetry.space_group_name_H-M   'P 1'
#
loop_
_entity.id
_entity.type
_entity.pdbx_description
1 polymer ?
#
loop_
_entity_poly.entity_id
_entity_poly.type
_entity_poly.pdbx_seq_one_letter_code
_entity_poly.pdbx_strand_id
1 'polypeptide(L)'
;MSRTWSLALRRAALILAIFAVWELVTGGYGLGIVLVSPAILARPSTAFAELGPYAQSGLLWRDLSTTLSEAMVGLVLGIVGGAALGLGLAYARGLSETVEPVLVSLNSLPRIAIAPILLPLFGLGIASKIALSFVTVFFVVFFNTYLGIRSVDPELVKAVQVMGGTREHLARFVVLPSVFSWIFAALRTSVSFALTGAVVGEFVGASSGLGYRLNIAAGLLDTKRVYLILLILMVFAVTLVEIAKRVETRLLRWRPATTLGA
;
A
#
# COMPACT_ATOMS: atom_id res chain seq x y z
N MET A 1 -34.02 10.97 -1.22
CA MET A 1 -32.75 10.37 -0.75
C MET A 1 -31.60 10.92 -1.60
N SER A 2 -30.59 11.56 -1.01
CA SER A 2 -29.50 12.16 -1.80
C SER A 2 -28.75 11.11 -2.62
N ARG A 3 -28.20 11.52 -3.77
CA ARG A 3 -27.42 10.68 -4.71
C ARG A 3 -26.31 9.86 -4.02
N THR A 4 -25.81 10.33 -2.88
CA THR A 4 -24.83 9.64 -2.04
C THR A 4 -25.39 8.41 -1.32
N TRP A 5 -26.61 8.47 -0.80
CA TRP A 5 -27.26 7.34 -0.13
C TRP A 5 -27.60 6.22 -1.11
N SER A 6 -28.06 6.55 -2.32
CA SER A 6 -28.34 5.53 -3.34
C SER A 6 -27.07 4.81 -3.82
N LEU A 7 -25.94 5.53 -3.91
CA LEU A 7 -24.63 4.93 -4.22
C LEU A 7 -24.13 4.00 -3.10
N ALA A 8 -24.25 4.41 -1.85
CA ALA A 8 -23.87 3.59 -0.70
C ALA A 8 -24.68 2.29 -0.63
N LEU A 9 -26.00 2.39 -0.82
CA LEU A 9 -26.91 1.23 -0.89
C LEU A 9 -26.55 0.28 -2.02
N ARG A 10 -26.27 0.80 -3.23
CA ARG A 10 -25.85 -0.04 -4.38
C ARG A 10 -24.54 -0.78 -4.10
N ARG A 11 -23.56 -0.13 -3.46
CA ARG A 11 -22.29 -0.76 -3.07
C ARG A 11 -22.51 -1.84 -2.01
N ALA A 12 -23.30 -1.55 -0.98
CA ALA A 12 -23.63 -2.52 0.06
C ALA A 12 -24.38 -3.73 -0.52
N ALA A 13 -25.37 -3.50 -1.39
CA ALA A 13 -26.08 -4.57 -2.09
C ALA A 13 -25.15 -5.43 -2.96
N LEU A 14 -24.20 -4.82 -3.68
CA LEU A 14 -23.21 -5.55 -4.47
C LEU A 14 -22.31 -6.43 -3.58
N ILE A 15 -21.81 -5.89 -2.47
CA ILE A 15 -20.98 -6.65 -1.52
C ILE A 15 -21.77 -7.82 -0.94
N LEU A 16 -23.00 -7.57 -0.48
CA LEU A 16 -23.88 -8.62 0.05
C LEU A 16 -24.20 -9.67 -1.01
N ALA A 17 -24.42 -9.28 -2.26
CA ALA A 17 -24.63 -10.21 -3.36
C ALA A 17 -23.40 -11.09 -3.61
N ILE A 18 -22.19 -10.52 -3.58
CA ILE A 18 -20.93 -11.30 -3.71
C ILE A 18 -20.81 -12.33 -2.59
N PHE A 19 -21.03 -11.93 -1.34
CA PHE A 19 -20.98 -12.85 -0.21
C PHE A 19 -22.08 -13.92 -0.25
N ALA A 20 -23.29 -13.55 -0.67
CA ALA A 20 -24.40 -14.50 -0.83
C ALA A 20 -24.11 -15.53 -1.93
N VAL A 21 -23.58 -15.09 -3.07
CA VAL A 21 -23.16 -16.01 -4.14
C VAL A 21 -22.04 -16.92 -3.66
N TRP A 22 -21.04 -16.40 -2.95
CA TRP A 22 -19.96 -17.21 -2.39
C TRP A 22 -20.48 -18.26 -1.38
N GLU A 23 -21.37 -17.87 -0.46
CA GLU A 23 -22.02 -18.78 0.48
C GLU A 23 -22.86 -19.85 -0.24
N LEU A 24 -23.55 -19.49 -1.33
CA LEU A 24 -24.33 -20.41 -2.16
C LEU A 24 -23.46 -21.44 -2.88
N VAL A 25 -22.40 -20.99 -3.54
CA VAL A 25 -21.45 -21.82 -4.33
C VAL A 25 -20.73 -22.85 -3.44
N THR A 26 -20.56 -22.53 -2.16
CA THR A 26 -19.93 -23.39 -1.14
C THR A 26 -20.94 -24.20 -0.31
N GLY A 27 -22.23 -24.18 -0.69
CA GLY A 27 -23.29 -24.96 -0.07
C GLY A 27 -23.70 -24.52 1.33
N GLY A 28 -23.44 -23.26 1.71
CA GLY A 28 -23.76 -22.72 3.02
C GLY A 28 -25.27 -22.66 3.32
N TYR A 29 -26.11 -22.54 2.30
CA TYR A 29 -27.57 -22.49 2.46
C TYR A 29 -28.27 -23.86 2.51
N GLY A 30 -27.55 -24.98 2.41
CA GLY A 30 -28.16 -26.32 2.48
C GLY A 30 -29.04 -26.68 1.27
N LEU A 31 -28.98 -25.92 0.18
CA LEU A 31 -29.78 -26.11 -1.04
C LEU A 31 -29.25 -27.22 -1.97
N GLY A 32 -28.30 -28.05 -1.52
CA GLY A 32 -27.67 -29.10 -2.33
C GLY A 32 -26.72 -28.59 -3.43
N ILE A 33 -26.58 -27.28 -3.61
CA ILE A 33 -25.64 -26.67 -4.57
C ILE A 33 -24.26 -26.57 -3.92
N VAL A 34 -23.31 -27.38 -4.39
CA VAL A 34 -21.89 -27.30 -4.01
C VAL A 34 -21.08 -27.31 -5.29
N LEU A 35 -20.74 -26.12 -5.78
CA LEU A 35 -19.91 -25.97 -6.98
C LEU A 35 -18.41 -26.00 -6.63
N VAL A 36 -18.06 -25.57 -5.41
CA VAL A 36 -16.68 -25.61 -4.90
C VAL A 36 -16.68 -26.21 -3.49
N SER A 37 -15.74 -27.14 -3.25
CA SER A 37 -15.59 -27.78 -1.94
C SER A 37 -15.26 -26.75 -0.86
N PRO A 38 -15.96 -26.74 0.30
CA PRO A 38 -15.64 -25.91 1.46
C PRO A 38 -14.23 -26.12 2.02
N ALA A 39 -13.59 -27.25 1.70
CA ALA A 39 -12.21 -27.52 2.06
C ALA A 39 -11.22 -26.67 1.25
N ILE A 40 -11.58 -26.22 0.05
CA ILE A 40 -10.76 -25.36 -0.82
C ILE A 40 -11.16 -23.90 -0.66
N LEU A 41 -12.46 -23.64 -0.64
CA LEU A 41 -13.04 -22.31 -0.51
C LEU A 41 -13.96 -22.29 0.70
N ALA A 42 -13.46 -21.79 1.83
CA ALA A 42 -14.25 -21.74 3.07
C ALA A 42 -15.54 -20.96 2.84
N ARG A 43 -16.62 -21.39 3.52
CA ARG A 43 -17.86 -20.61 3.55
C ARG A 43 -17.60 -19.30 4.28
N PRO A 44 -18.04 -18.14 3.76
CA PRO A 44 -17.95 -16.87 4.46
C PRO A 44 -18.42 -16.96 5.91
N SER A 45 -19.58 -17.57 6.15
CA SER A 45 -20.14 -17.79 7.49
C SER A 45 -19.15 -18.47 8.44
N THR A 46 -18.50 -19.54 7.98
CA THR A 46 -17.52 -20.29 8.78
C THR A 46 -16.20 -19.55 8.99
N ALA A 47 -15.76 -18.76 8.01
CA ALA A 47 -14.59 -17.90 8.18
C ALA A 47 -14.87 -16.78 9.20
N PHE A 48 -16.04 -16.14 9.14
CA PHE A 48 -16.41 -15.11 10.14
C PHE A 48 -16.58 -15.69 11.54
N ALA A 49 -17.04 -16.94 11.67
CA ALA A 49 -17.15 -17.60 12.98
C ALA A 49 -15.78 -17.77 13.69
N GLU A 50 -14.67 -17.87 12.95
CA GLU A 50 -13.32 -17.95 13.50
C GLU A 50 -12.86 -16.61 14.13
N LEU A 51 -13.52 -15.48 13.84
CA LEU A 51 -13.10 -14.17 14.33
C LEU A 51 -13.16 -14.08 15.86
N GLY A 52 -14.21 -14.65 16.48
CA GLY A 52 -14.38 -14.65 17.94
C GLY A 52 -13.25 -15.38 18.65
N PRO A 53 -13.01 -16.67 18.35
CA PRO A 53 -11.88 -17.43 18.89
C PRO A 53 -10.53 -16.76 18.64
N TYR A 54 -10.31 -16.23 17.43
CA TYR A 54 -9.05 -15.56 17.09
C TYR A 54 -8.84 -14.26 17.89
N ALA A 55 -9.89 -13.47 18.10
CA ALA A 55 -9.84 -12.27 18.93
C ALA A 55 -9.61 -12.60 20.42
N GLN A 56 -10.32 -13.60 20.96
CA GLN A 56 -10.21 -14.02 22.36
C GLN A 56 -8.83 -14.59 22.70
N SER A 57 -8.15 -15.20 21.73
CA SER A 57 -6.78 -15.70 21.91
C SER A 57 -5.73 -14.60 22.12
N GLY A 58 -6.07 -13.33 21.89
CA GLY A 58 -5.12 -12.20 21.88
C GLY A 58 -4.20 -12.16 20.66
N LEU A 59 -4.20 -13.21 19.82
CA LEU A 59 -3.36 -13.30 18.64
C LEU A 59 -3.77 -12.27 17.57
N LEU A 60 -5.07 -12.05 17.37
CA LEU A 60 -5.55 -11.05 16.40
C LEU A 60 -4.90 -9.69 16.61
N TRP A 61 -4.89 -9.18 17.84
CA TRP A 61 -4.35 -7.86 18.14
C TRP A 61 -2.83 -7.82 18.03
N ARG A 62 -2.16 -8.88 18.50
CA ARG A 62 -0.71 -9.01 18.35
C ARG A 62 -0.33 -9.00 16.87
N ASP A 63 -0.91 -9.88 16.07
CA ASP A 63 -0.58 -10.05 14.66
C ASP A 63 -0.94 -8.80 13.84
N LEU A 64 -2.09 -8.18 14.10
CA LEU A 64 -2.47 -6.91 13.47
C LEU A 64 -1.49 -5.77 13.82
N SER A 65 -1.11 -5.65 15.10
CA SER A 65 -0.19 -4.60 15.55
C SER A 65 1.21 -4.78 14.98
N THR A 66 1.71 -6.03 14.88
CA THR A 66 2.98 -6.34 14.26
C THR A 66 2.98 -5.91 12.80
N THR A 67 2.04 -6.39 11.99
CA THR A 67 1.95 -6.04 10.56
C THR A 67 1.79 -4.53 10.35
N LEU A 68 0.98 -3.87 11.18
CA LEU A 68 0.80 -2.42 11.14
C LEU A 68 2.12 -1.69 11.41
N SER A 69 2.84 -2.06 12.46
CA SER A 69 4.10 -1.41 12.83
C SER A 69 5.17 -1.58 11.75
N GLU A 70 5.30 -2.78 11.19
CA GLU A 70 6.22 -3.08 10.09
C GLU A 70 5.91 -2.23 8.86
N ALA A 71 4.64 -2.21 8.45
CA ALA A 71 4.19 -1.44 7.29
C ALA A 71 4.34 0.07 7.51
N MET A 72 3.98 0.61 8.68
CA MET A 72 4.04 2.05 8.92
C MET A 72 5.46 2.58 9.04
N VAL A 73 6.35 1.85 9.73
CA VAL A 73 7.76 2.26 9.82
C VAL A 73 8.41 2.18 8.43
N GLY A 74 8.18 1.09 7.69
CA GLY A 74 8.66 0.96 6.31
C GLY A 74 8.13 2.04 5.38
N LEU A 75 6.84 2.39 5.51
CA LEU A 75 6.20 3.48 4.75
C LEU A 75 6.87 4.83 5.01
N VAL A 76 7.05 5.20 6.29
CA VAL A 76 7.64 6.50 6.65
C VAL A 76 9.09 6.58 6.16
N LEU A 77 9.90 5.54 6.43
CA LEU A 77 11.28 5.50 5.97
C LEU A 77 11.37 5.52 4.45
N GLY A 78 10.49 4.79 3.75
CA GLY A 78 10.46 4.71 2.30
C GLY A 78 10.06 6.04 1.65
N ILE A 79 9.07 6.73 2.22
CA ILE A 79 8.69 8.08 1.78
C ILE A 79 9.85 9.05 1.96
N VAL A 80 10.44 9.10 3.14
CA VAL A 80 11.54 10.02 3.45
C VAL A 80 12.75 9.73 2.56
N GLY A 81 13.19 8.48 2.49
CA GLY A 81 14.35 8.08 1.70
C GLY A 81 14.14 8.26 0.19
N GLY A 82 12.97 7.85 -0.32
CA GLY A 82 12.63 7.98 -1.74
C GLY A 82 12.50 9.44 -2.17
N ALA A 83 11.84 10.27 -1.35
CA ALA A 83 11.72 11.69 -1.61
C ALA A 83 13.08 12.41 -1.54
N ALA A 84 13.88 12.12 -0.53
CA ALA A 84 15.20 12.74 -0.37
C ALA A 84 16.12 12.43 -1.54
N LEU A 85 16.22 11.16 -1.96
CA LEU A 85 17.05 10.79 -3.10
C LEU A 85 16.48 11.31 -4.43
N GLY A 86 15.16 11.25 -4.60
CA GLY A 86 14.47 11.76 -5.79
C GLY A 86 14.70 13.26 -5.99
N LEU A 87 14.58 14.04 -4.92
CA LEU A 87 14.89 15.46 -4.90
C LEU A 87 16.38 15.70 -5.20
N GLY A 88 17.28 15.01 -4.49
CA GLY A 88 18.73 15.18 -4.66
C GLY A 88 19.19 14.92 -6.10
N LEU A 89 18.74 13.83 -6.70
CA LEU A 89 19.08 13.48 -8.08
C LEU A 89 18.44 14.42 -9.10
N ALA A 90 17.24 14.93 -8.84
CA ALA A 90 16.61 15.86 -9.77
C ALA A 90 17.33 17.22 -9.87
N TYR A 91 17.98 17.68 -8.80
CA TYR A 91 18.82 18.89 -8.83
C TYR A 91 20.22 18.64 -9.42
N ALA A 92 20.79 17.45 -9.24
CA ALA A 92 22.14 17.11 -9.68
C ALA A 92 22.15 16.39 -11.04
N ARG A 93 21.98 17.13 -12.15
CA ARG A 93 21.86 16.55 -13.51
C ARG A 93 22.93 15.51 -13.87
N GLY A 94 24.22 15.79 -13.63
CA GLY A 94 25.30 14.84 -13.94
C GLY A 94 25.26 13.56 -13.09
N LEU A 95 24.85 13.67 -11.82
CA LEU A 95 24.67 12.50 -10.96
C LEU A 95 23.44 11.68 -11.39
N SER A 96 22.39 12.37 -11.85
CA SER A 96 21.15 11.75 -12.32
C SER A 96 21.38 10.83 -13.51
N GLU A 97 22.17 11.26 -14.50
CA GLU A 97 22.48 10.47 -15.70
C GLU A 97 23.25 9.18 -15.38
N THR A 98 24.02 9.18 -14.28
CA THR A 98 24.79 8.01 -13.85
C THR A 98 23.98 7.07 -12.94
N VAL A 99 23.19 7.63 -12.01
CA VAL A 99 22.51 6.85 -10.97
C VAL A 99 21.13 6.37 -11.42
N GLU A 100 20.42 7.13 -12.27
CA GLU A 100 19.08 6.78 -12.76
C GLU A 100 19.05 5.39 -13.43
N PRO A 101 19.97 5.03 -14.36
CA PRO A 101 19.98 3.71 -14.97
C PRO A 101 20.13 2.58 -13.93
N VAL A 102 21.00 2.76 -12.94
CA VAL A 102 21.22 1.78 -11.87
C VAL A 102 19.95 1.61 -11.02
N LEU A 103 19.28 2.70 -10.66
CA LEU A 103 18.05 2.64 -9.89
C LEU A 103 16.90 1.98 -10.67
N VAL A 104 16.82 2.22 -11.98
CA VAL A 104 15.87 1.53 -12.87
C VAL A 104 16.19 0.03 -12.93
N SER A 105 17.47 -0.35 -13.06
CA SER A 105 17.88 -1.76 -13.02
C SER A 105 17.57 -2.43 -11.68
N LEU A 106 17.77 -1.75 -10.56
CA LEU A 106 17.38 -2.28 -9.25
C LEU A 106 15.85 -2.40 -9.09
N ASN A 107 15.10 -1.49 -9.70
CA ASN A 107 13.64 -1.53 -9.64
C ASN A 107 13.02 -2.64 -10.48
N SER A 108 13.72 -3.11 -11.53
CA SER A 108 13.24 -4.21 -12.36
C SER A 108 13.29 -5.57 -11.66
N LEU A 109 14.03 -5.68 -10.55
CA LEU A 109 14.02 -6.87 -9.72
C LEU A 109 12.62 -7.11 -9.13
N PRO A 110 12.11 -8.35 -9.16
CA PRO A 110 10.88 -8.69 -8.46
C PRO A 110 11.06 -8.40 -6.96
N ARG A 111 10.32 -7.41 -6.44
CA ARG A 111 10.47 -6.97 -5.03
C ARG A 111 10.28 -8.12 -4.03
N ILE A 112 9.41 -9.07 -4.37
CA ILE A 112 9.16 -10.29 -3.58
C ILE A 112 10.42 -11.15 -3.48
N ALA A 113 11.25 -11.21 -4.53
CA ALA A 113 12.48 -12.00 -4.55
C ALA A 113 13.59 -11.41 -3.67
N ILE A 114 13.47 -10.16 -3.21
CA ILE A 114 14.42 -9.52 -2.29
C ILE A 114 14.22 -10.02 -0.85
N ALA A 115 13.00 -10.46 -0.50
CA ALA A 115 12.64 -10.84 0.86
C ALA A 115 13.58 -11.88 1.50
N PRO A 116 13.96 -13.00 0.82
CA PRO A 116 14.87 -13.99 1.39
C PRO A 116 16.30 -13.48 1.64
N ILE A 117 16.73 -12.44 0.92
CA ILE A 117 18.05 -11.83 1.09
C ILE A 117 18.08 -10.94 2.34
N LEU A 118 16.94 -10.33 2.70
CA LEU A 118 16.83 -9.47 3.87
C LEU A 118 16.87 -10.24 5.19
N LEU A 119 16.47 -11.50 5.19
CA LEU A 119 16.49 -12.36 6.39
C LEU A 119 17.91 -12.54 6.98
N PRO A 120 18.93 -13.00 6.24
CA PRO A 120 20.28 -13.13 6.79
C PRO A 120 20.93 -11.78 7.13
N LEU A 121 20.53 -10.69 6.48
CA LEU A 121 21.07 -9.35 6.73
C LEU A 121 20.50 -8.69 8.00
N PHE A 122 19.18 -8.81 8.22
CA PHE A 122 18.46 -8.09 9.28
C PHE A 122 17.85 -9.03 10.33
N GLY A 123 17.94 -10.34 10.15
CA GLY A 123 17.40 -11.37 11.03
C GLY A 123 15.89 -11.64 10.85
N LEU A 124 15.38 -12.55 11.69
CA LEU A 124 13.96 -12.94 11.75
C LEU A 124 13.07 -11.92 12.49
N GLY A 125 13.67 -10.88 13.08
CA GLY A 125 12.95 -9.83 13.79
C GLY A 125 12.22 -8.87 12.85
N ILE A 126 11.64 -7.82 13.43
CA ILE A 126 10.84 -6.80 12.73
C ILE A 126 11.62 -6.06 11.62
N ALA A 127 12.95 -5.97 11.77
CA ALA A 127 13.82 -5.20 10.88
C ALA A 127 13.79 -5.69 9.41
N SER A 128 13.76 -6.99 9.15
CA SER A 128 13.70 -7.53 7.77
C SER A 128 12.38 -7.18 7.07
N LYS A 129 11.26 -7.18 7.81
CA LYS A 129 9.94 -6.81 7.30
C LYS A 129 9.84 -5.31 7.03
N ILE A 130 10.35 -4.49 7.95
CA ILE A 130 10.49 -3.05 7.76
C ILE A 130 11.35 -2.75 6.53
N ALA A 131 12.49 -3.44 6.35
CA ALA A 131 13.37 -3.25 5.21
C ALA A 131 12.67 -3.56 3.89
N LEU A 132 11.86 -4.63 3.83
CA LEU A 132 11.12 -4.98 2.62
C LEU A 132 10.02 -3.95 2.30
N SER A 133 9.28 -3.53 3.33
CA SER A 133 8.28 -2.46 3.22
C SER A 133 8.91 -1.11 2.82
N PHE A 134 10.09 -0.81 3.35
CA PHE A 134 10.90 0.34 2.95
C PHE A 134 11.25 0.28 1.46
N VAL A 135 11.83 -0.83 0.98
CA VAL A 135 12.25 -0.98 -0.42
C VAL A 135 11.06 -0.80 -1.38
N THR A 136 9.91 -1.39 -1.06
CA THR A 136 8.73 -1.30 -1.94
C THR A 136 8.21 0.14 -2.05
N VAL A 137 8.19 0.88 -0.95
CA VAL A 137 7.75 2.28 -0.90
C VAL A 137 8.79 3.23 -1.47
N PHE A 138 10.07 3.02 -1.13
CA PHE A 138 11.19 3.84 -1.54
C PHE A 138 11.18 4.08 -3.04
N PHE A 139 11.11 3.02 -3.84
CA PHE A 139 11.13 3.17 -5.29
C PHE A 139 9.89 3.87 -5.84
N VAL A 140 8.71 3.59 -5.27
CA VAL A 140 7.47 4.25 -5.70
C VAL A 140 7.56 5.75 -5.49
N VAL A 141 8.01 6.18 -4.31
CA VAL A 141 8.14 7.60 -3.98
C VAL A 141 9.29 8.24 -4.73
N PHE A 142 10.42 7.55 -4.87
CA PHE A 142 11.56 8.00 -5.65
C PHE A 142 11.16 8.35 -7.10
N PHE A 143 10.56 7.41 -7.83
CA PHE A 143 10.20 7.65 -9.23
C PHE A 143 9.11 8.71 -9.39
N ASN A 144 8.10 8.74 -8.50
CA ASN A 144 7.09 9.80 -8.52
C ASN A 144 7.69 11.19 -8.26
N THR A 145 8.62 11.28 -7.30
CA THR A 145 9.33 12.53 -6.98
C THR A 145 10.22 12.97 -8.13
N TYR A 146 11.03 12.06 -8.66
CA TYR A 146 11.98 12.32 -9.72
C TYR A 146 11.30 12.75 -11.03
N LEU A 147 10.28 11.99 -11.47
CA LEU A 147 9.50 12.33 -12.66
C LEU A 147 8.66 13.60 -12.45
N GLY A 148 8.12 13.81 -11.24
CA GLY A 148 7.33 14.99 -10.92
C GLY A 148 8.11 16.31 -10.97
N ILE A 149 9.42 16.27 -10.69
CA ILE A 149 10.31 17.42 -10.87
C ILE A 149 10.59 17.65 -12.34
N ARG A 150 10.83 16.58 -13.11
CA ARG A 150 11.07 16.68 -14.56
C ARG A 150 9.83 17.09 -15.35
N SER A 151 8.63 16.91 -14.80
CA SER A 151 7.37 17.34 -15.40
C SER A 151 6.97 18.78 -15.06
N VAL A 152 7.83 19.56 -14.38
CA VAL A 152 7.57 20.97 -14.11
C VAL A 152 7.49 21.74 -15.43
N ASP A 153 6.43 22.55 -15.58
CA ASP A 153 6.18 23.33 -16.78
C ASP A 153 7.36 24.30 -17.07
N PRO A 154 8.01 24.17 -18.25
CA PRO A 154 9.05 25.11 -18.66
C PRO A 154 8.59 26.57 -18.69
N GLU A 155 7.30 26.85 -18.88
CA GLU A 155 6.75 28.21 -18.85
C GLU A 155 6.79 28.82 -17.45
N LEU A 156 6.49 28.03 -16.41
CA LEU A 156 6.63 28.48 -15.01
C LEU A 156 8.09 28.80 -14.68
N VAL A 157 9.02 28.00 -15.21
CA VAL A 157 10.47 28.25 -15.05
C VAL A 157 10.87 29.55 -15.73
N LYS A 158 10.43 29.77 -16.98
CA LYS A 158 10.71 31.00 -17.74
C LYS A 158 10.10 32.23 -17.08
N ALA A 159 8.87 32.14 -16.56
CA ALA A 159 8.20 33.24 -15.88
C ALA A 159 9.01 33.72 -14.66
N VAL A 160 9.52 32.80 -13.84
CA VAL A 160 10.40 33.13 -12.70
C VAL A 160 11.69 33.80 -13.18
N GLN A 161 12.29 33.31 -14.26
CA GLN A 161 13.52 33.89 -14.82
C GLN A 161 13.31 35.31 -15.38
N VAL A 162 12.19 35.56 -16.07
CA VAL A 162 11.84 36.89 -16.61
C VAL A 162 11.61 37.91 -15.49
N MET A 163 11.06 37.47 -14.35
CA MET A 163 10.90 38.30 -13.15
C MET A 163 12.21 38.52 -12.36
N GLY A 164 13.36 38.08 -12.87
CA GLY A 164 14.66 38.22 -12.20
C GLY A 164 14.89 37.21 -11.07
N GLY A 165 14.11 36.14 -11.02
CA GLY A 165 14.20 35.11 -9.99
C GLY A 165 15.47 34.26 -10.09
N THR A 166 16.06 33.93 -8.94
CA THR A 166 17.22 33.05 -8.83
C THR A 166 16.82 31.57 -8.85
N ARG A 167 17.81 30.65 -8.91
CA ARG A 167 17.57 29.21 -8.78
C ARG A 167 16.89 28.83 -7.46
N GLU A 168 17.14 29.59 -6.39
CA GLU A 168 16.51 29.38 -5.10
C GLU A 168 15.02 29.75 -5.13
N HIS A 169 14.67 30.86 -5.80
CA HIS A 169 13.27 31.21 -6.04
C HIS A 169 12.55 30.13 -6.86
N LEU A 170 13.20 29.62 -7.90
CA LEU A 170 12.64 28.52 -8.70
C LEU A 170 12.41 27.26 -7.85
N ALA A 171 13.40 26.88 -7.04
CA ALA A 171 13.31 25.72 -6.16
C ALA A 171 12.17 25.87 -5.15
N ARG A 172 12.05 27.04 -4.51
CA ARG A 172 11.09 27.31 -3.44
C ARG A 172 9.66 27.51 -3.93
N PHE A 173 9.47 28.20 -5.05
CA PHE A 173 8.14 28.61 -5.51
C PHE A 173 7.54 27.72 -6.60
N VAL A 174 8.37 26.97 -7.34
CA VAL A 174 7.90 26.13 -8.44
C VAL A 174 8.15 24.67 -8.16
N VAL A 175 9.41 24.29 -7.92
CA VAL A 175 9.81 22.88 -7.83
C VAL A 175 9.25 22.24 -6.57
N LEU A 176 9.58 22.75 -5.38
CA LEU A 176 9.15 22.16 -4.10
C LEU A 176 7.63 21.98 -4.00
N PRO A 177 6.78 23.00 -4.28
CA PRO A 177 5.32 22.83 -4.26
C PRO A 177 4.81 21.77 -5.26
N SER A 178 5.41 21.71 -6.45
CA SER A 178 5.11 20.67 -7.43
C SER A 178 5.45 19.28 -6.87
N VAL A 179 6.67 19.11 -6.32
CA VAL A 179 7.12 17.84 -5.74
C VAL A 179 6.22 17.35 -4.63
N PHE A 180 5.84 18.22 -3.69
CA PHE A 180 4.92 17.84 -2.61
C PHE A 180 3.60 17.31 -3.17
N SER A 181 3.11 17.86 -4.27
CA SER A 181 1.91 17.35 -4.94
C SER A 181 2.08 15.91 -5.42
N TRP A 182 3.24 15.60 -6.01
CA TRP A 182 3.56 14.26 -6.50
C TRP A 182 3.81 13.26 -5.37
N ILE A 183 4.52 13.65 -4.31
CA ILE A 183 4.73 12.82 -3.12
C ILE A 183 3.40 12.48 -2.46
N PHE A 184 2.51 13.46 -2.27
CA PHE A 184 1.20 13.24 -1.66
C PHE A 184 0.27 12.41 -2.56
N ALA A 185 0.33 12.59 -3.88
CA ALA A 185 -0.40 11.75 -4.82
C ALA A 185 0.07 10.28 -4.77
N ALA A 186 1.37 10.03 -4.50
CA ALA A 186 1.91 8.70 -4.34
C ALA A 186 1.53 8.03 -3.01
N LEU A 187 1.08 8.79 -2.00
CA LEU A 187 0.83 8.29 -0.64
C LEU A 187 -0.10 7.07 -0.61
N ARG A 188 -1.19 7.11 -1.39
CA ARG A 188 -2.17 6.03 -1.44
C ARG A 188 -1.56 4.72 -1.95
N THR A 189 -0.81 4.83 -3.04
CA THR A 189 -0.13 3.70 -3.68
C THR A 189 0.97 3.16 -2.76
N SER A 190 1.70 4.05 -2.09
CA SER A 190 2.73 3.70 -1.11
C SER A 190 2.17 2.92 0.08
N VAL A 191 0.99 3.27 0.61
CA VAL A 191 0.36 2.51 1.70
C VAL A 191 0.08 1.07 1.29
N SER A 192 -0.47 0.85 0.10
CA SER A 192 -0.71 -0.51 -0.42
C SER A 192 0.60 -1.29 -0.55
N PHE A 193 1.65 -0.68 -1.11
CA PHE A 193 2.95 -1.33 -1.25
C PHE A 193 3.67 -1.59 0.08
N ALA A 194 3.48 -0.71 1.06
CA ALA A 194 4.04 -0.88 2.41
C ALA A 194 3.44 -2.10 3.10
N LEU A 195 2.11 -2.24 3.02
CA LEU A 195 1.39 -3.37 3.57
C LEU A 195 1.77 -4.68 2.87
N THR A 196 1.80 -4.68 1.53
CA THR A 196 2.25 -5.85 0.76
C THR A 196 3.70 -6.22 1.12
N GLY A 197 4.58 -5.24 1.29
CA GLY A 197 5.97 -5.48 1.70
C GLY A 197 6.07 -6.12 3.08
N ALA A 198 5.31 -5.62 4.07
CA ALA A 198 5.27 -6.23 5.40
C ALA A 198 4.75 -7.67 5.35
N VAL A 199 3.59 -7.91 4.74
CA VAL A 199 2.97 -9.24 4.64
C VAL A 199 3.87 -10.23 3.90
N VAL A 200 4.49 -9.83 2.78
CA VAL A 200 5.44 -10.70 2.06
C VAL A 200 6.65 -11.02 2.94
N GLY A 201 7.18 -10.05 3.69
CA GLY A 201 8.30 -10.30 4.59
C GLY A 201 7.92 -11.27 5.72
N GLU A 202 6.71 -11.15 6.26
CA GLU A 202 6.17 -12.07 7.28
C GLU A 202 6.04 -13.51 6.75
N PHE A 203 5.72 -13.68 5.47
CA PHE A 203 5.66 -15.01 4.82
C PHE A 203 7.02 -15.69 4.73
N VAL A 204 8.09 -14.92 4.51
CA VAL A 204 9.44 -15.48 4.34
C VAL A 204 10.06 -15.84 5.70
N GLY A 205 9.81 -15.03 6.73
CA GLY A 205 10.24 -15.38 8.09
C GLY A 205 9.84 -14.35 9.13
N ALA A 206 8.92 -14.74 10.00
CA ALA A 206 8.50 -13.97 11.17
C ALA A 206 8.04 -14.90 12.30
N SER A 207 7.83 -14.32 13.48
CA SER A 207 7.28 -15.00 14.66
C SER A 207 5.87 -14.50 15.05
N SER A 208 5.36 -13.50 14.33
CA SER A 208 4.04 -12.88 14.52
C SER A 208 3.73 -12.04 13.28
N GLY A 209 2.46 -11.70 13.08
CA GLY A 209 1.98 -10.94 11.93
C GLY A 209 0.83 -11.65 11.22
N LEU A 210 -0.02 -10.88 10.54
CA LEU A 210 -1.15 -11.44 9.78
C LEU A 210 -0.66 -12.35 8.64
N GLY A 211 0.41 -11.99 7.95
CA GLY A 211 1.03 -12.81 6.93
C GLY A 211 1.66 -14.08 7.48
N TYR A 212 2.28 -14.01 8.66
CA TYR A 212 2.80 -15.18 9.37
C TYR A 212 1.68 -16.16 9.73
N ARG A 213 0.57 -15.66 10.29
CA ARG A 213 -0.60 -16.49 10.60
C ARG A 213 -1.27 -17.06 9.38
N LEU A 214 -1.33 -16.29 8.29
CA LEU A 214 -1.84 -16.75 7.01
C LEU A 214 -0.99 -17.92 6.50
N ASN A 215 0.34 -17.81 6.58
CA ASN A 215 1.27 -18.86 6.17
C ASN A 215 1.09 -20.15 6.99
N ILE A 216 0.96 -20.04 8.32
CA ILE A 216 0.67 -21.20 9.19
C ILE A 216 -0.68 -21.84 8.85
N ALA A 217 -1.74 -21.03 8.76
CA ALA A 217 -3.08 -21.54 8.47
C ALA A 217 -3.12 -22.25 7.11
N ALA A 218 -2.43 -21.70 6.11
CA ALA A 218 -2.29 -22.32 4.79
C ALA A 218 -1.52 -23.65 4.87
N GLY A 219 -0.42 -23.70 5.63
CA GLY A 219 0.36 -24.94 5.83
C GLY A 219 -0.41 -26.04 6.56
N LEU A 220 -1.34 -25.66 7.46
CA LEU A 220 -2.23 -26.59 8.17
C LEU A 220 -3.52 -26.93 7.38
N LEU A 221 -3.70 -26.36 6.18
CA LEU A 221 -4.94 -26.45 5.40
C LEU A 221 -6.18 -26.02 6.22
N ASP A 222 -6.00 -25.11 7.18
CA ASP A 222 -7.09 -24.47 7.91
C ASP A 222 -7.71 -23.38 7.04
N THR A 223 -8.50 -23.82 6.06
CA THR A 223 -9.12 -22.97 5.05
C THR A 223 -9.97 -21.88 5.69
N LYS A 224 -10.70 -22.18 6.77
CA LYS A 224 -11.53 -21.19 7.48
C LYS A 224 -10.67 -20.02 7.97
N ARG A 225 -9.55 -20.33 8.64
CA ARG A 225 -8.63 -19.32 9.16
C ARG A 225 -7.87 -18.58 8.06
N VAL A 226 -7.50 -19.25 6.97
CA VAL A 226 -6.92 -18.61 5.78
C VAL A 226 -7.84 -17.50 5.26
N TYR A 227 -9.11 -17.82 4.99
CA TYR A 227 -10.05 -16.82 4.46
C TYR A 227 -10.40 -15.74 5.49
N LEU A 228 -10.48 -16.05 6.78
CA LEU A 228 -10.63 -15.04 7.83
C LEU A 228 -9.47 -14.03 7.79
N ILE A 229 -8.22 -14.50 7.74
CA ILE A 229 -7.05 -13.63 7.75
C ILE A 229 -6.99 -12.78 6.47
N LEU A 230 -7.33 -13.35 5.30
CA LEU A 230 -7.44 -12.60 4.05
C LEU A 230 -8.50 -11.49 4.13
N LEU A 231 -9.65 -11.76 4.75
CA LEU A 231 -10.70 -10.76 4.96
C LEU A 231 -10.23 -9.65 5.92
N ILE A 232 -9.53 -10.00 7.00
CA ILE A 232 -8.94 -9.03 7.92
C ILE A 232 -7.92 -8.14 7.19
N LEU A 233 -7.01 -8.75 6.41
CA LEU A 233 -6.03 -8.02 5.59
C LEU A 233 -6.72 -7.08 4.60
N MET A 234 -7.80 -7.51 3.94
CA MET A 234 -8.58 -6.68 3.02
C MET A 234 -9.20 -5.48 3.72
N VAL A 235 -9.92 -5.70 4.83
CA VAL A 235 -10.56 -4.62 5.61
C VAL A 235 -9.51 -3.63 6.10
N PHE A 236 -8.38 -4.15 6.57
CA PHE A 236 -7.27 -3.34 7.07
C PHE A 236 -6.61 -2.52 5.96
N ALA A 237 -6.31 -3.12 4.82
CA ALA A 237 -5.76 -2.44 3.65
C ALA A 237 -6.67 -1.30 3.18
N VAL A 238 -7.97 -1.58 3.01
CA VAL A 238 -8.96 -0.57 2.59
C VAL A 238 -9.04 0.57 3.60
N THR A 239 -8.99 0.26 4.89
CA THR A 239 -9.01 1.27 5.96
C THR A 239 -7.79 2.18 5.87
N LEU A 240 -6.58 1.62 5.74
CA LEU A 240 -5.35 2.43 5.60
C LEU A 240 -5.36 3.27 4.32
N VAL A 241 -5.82 2.71 3.21
CA VAL A 241 -5.93 3.43 1.92
C VAL A 241 -6.92 4.59 2.01
N GLU A 242 -8.06 4.40 2.68
CA GLU A 242 -9.05 5.48 2.86
C GLU A 242 -8.54 6.56 3.82
N ILE A 243 -7.82 6.19 4.88
CA ILE A 243 -7.12 7.15 5.76
C ILE A 243 -6.12 7.96 4.92
N ALA A 244 -5.28 7.29 4.13
CA ALA A 244 -4.29 7.94 3.27
C ALA A 244 -4.94 8.88 2.25
N LYS A 245 -6.07 8.49 1.65
CA LYS A 245 -6.85 9.36 0.75
C LYS A 245 -7.38 10.61 1.46
N ARG A 246 -7.84 10.50 2.71
CA ARG A 246 -8.29 11.67 3.49
C ARG A 246 -7.12 12.59 3.84
N VAL A 247 -5.95 12.01 4.11
CA VAL A 247 -4.72 12.77 4.34
C VAL A 247 -4.28 13.48 3.06
N GLU A 248 -4.18 12.75 1.95
CA GLU A 248 -3.87 13.27 0.61
C GLU A 248 -4.79 14.44 0.22
N THR A 249 -6.11 14.25 0.31
CA THR A 249 -7.09 15.29 -0.05
C THR A 249 -7.03 16.51 0.85
N ARG A 250 -6.62 16.37 2.12
CA ARG A 250 -6.37 17.52 3.01
C ARG A 250 -5.09 18.26 2.65
N LEU A 251 -4.02 17.53 2.32
CA LEU A 251 -2.72 18.10 1.95
C LEU A 251 -2.75 18.77 0.58
N LEU A 252 -3.61 18.30 -0.34
CA LEU A 252 -3.74 18.82 -1.70
C LEU A 252 -4.89 19.84 -1.87
N ARG A 253 -5.48 20.36 -0.79
CA ARG A 253 -6.59 21.34 -0.87
C ARG A 253 -6.28 22.61 -1.65
N TRP A 254 -5.00 22.98 -1.71
CA TRP A 254 -4.54 24.16 -2.43
C TRP A 254 -4.49 23.94 -3.95
N ARG A 255 -4.60 22.69 -4.43
CA ARG A 255 -4.59 22.36 -5.84
C ARG A 255 -5.99 22.62 -6.44
N PRO A 256 -6.11 23.36 -7.56
CA PRO A 256 -7.39 23.52 -8.24
C PRO A 256 -7.96 22.14 -8.58
N ALA A 257 -9.24 21.92 -8.28
CA ALA A 257 -9.90 20.68 -8.66
C ALA A 257 -9.94 20.60 -10.19
N THR A 258 -9.35 19.55 -10.77
CA THR A 258 -9.47 19.29 -12.20
C THR A 258 -10.89 18.81 -12.48
N THR A 259 -11.83 19.73 -12.69
CA THR A 259 -13.18 19.41 -13.14
C THR A 259 -13.12 19.08 -14.63
N LEU A 260 -12.84 17.82 -14.96
CA LEU A 260 -13.15 17.29 -16.29
C LEU A 260 -14.64 16.93 -16.30
N GLY A 261 -15.44 17.78 -16.94
CA GLY A 261 -16.86 17.56 -17.21
C GLY A 261 -17.80 18.06 -16.10
N ALA A 262 -18.24 19.31 -16.25
CA ALA A 262 -19.57 19.73 -15.79
C ALA A 262 -20.60 19.32 -16.85
#